data_AF-A0A522P5S1-F1
#
_entry.id   AF-A0A522P5S1-F1
#
_cell.length_a   1.000
_cell.length_b   1.000
_cell.length_c   1.000
_cell.angle_alpha   90.00
_cell.angle_beta   90.00
_cell.angle_gamma   90.00
#
_symmetry.space_group_name_H-M   'P 1'
#
loop_
_entity.id
_entity.type
_entity.pdbx_description
1 polymer ?
#
loop_
_entity_poly.entity_id
_entity_poly.type
_entity_poly.pdbx_seq_one_letter_code
_entity_poly.pdbx_strand_id
1 'polypeptide(L)'
;MPANDVIVASTAADAAAVEAITSHNAQLAGQLAVLIDAMVSALERGADFESARSTALAFLAGQLLPIAAAKEDRLYSAATHTQRARPLIESMIAAHRIIGSLVDSIRTEPPVRAAGSAQALRVLFDAHLVDENERILPIVAADPDISLMEVAEGINELLGYVPSANGDEHSHNCSCGENDVDDPVLDVREVPHSIRHATVFGAFDAVPPGGALVLVAPHDPVPLLHQLNDRASGRLEVQYEQRGPEAWRLRLIRR
;
A
#
# COMPACT_ATOMS: atom_id res chain seq x y z
N MET A 1 -10.63 -10.96 18.93
CA MET A 1 -10.28 -12.20 18.23
C MET A 1 -10.67 -12.01 16.80
N PRO A 2 -9.77 -12.09 15.80
CA PRO A 2 -10.25 -12.08 14.44
C PRO A 2 -10.98 -13.41 14.26
N ALA A 3 -12.28 -13.34 13.96
CA ALA A 3 -12.97 -14.49 13.47
C ALA A 3 -12.22 -14.93 12.20
N ASN A 4 -11.97 -16.23 12.11
CA ASN A 4 -11.46 -16.86 10.90
C ASN A 4 -12.61 -16.87 9.87
N ASP A 5 -13.11 -15.68 9.52
CA ASP A 5 -14.27 -15.49 8.65
C ASP A 5 -13.76 -15.72 7.23
N VAL A 6 -13.91 -16.97 6.81
CA VAL A 6 -13.82 -17.34 5.40
C VAL A 6 -14.83 -16.46 4.67
N ILE A 7 -14.34 -15.56 3.81
CA ILE A 7 -15.19 -14.75 2.95
C ILE A 7 -15.93 -15.72 2.03
N VAL A 8 -17.25 -15.82 2.22
CA VAL A 8 -18.10 -16.65 1.38
C VAL A 8 -18.37 -15.88 0.10
N ALA A 9 -17.60 -16.19 -0.94
CA ALA A 9 -17.82 -15.66 -2.28
C ALA A 9 -18.85 -16.51 -3.04
N SER A 10 -19.63 -15.88 -3.91
CA SER A 10 -20.62 -16.52 -4.77
C SER A 10 -19.97 -17.44 -5.81
N THR A 11 -18.76 -17.10 -6.27
CA THR A 11 -17.97 -17.92 -7.19
C THR A 11 -16.49 -18.00 -6.80
N ALA A 12 -15.76 -18.97 -7.38
CA ALA A 12 -14.30 -19.07 -7.23
C ALA A 12 -13.56 -17.88 -7.88
N ALA A 13 -14.11 -17.30 -8.94
CA ALA A 13 -13.56 -16.10 -9.57
C ALA A 13 -13.70 -14.88 -8.65
N ASP A 14 -14.84 -14.75 -7.97
CA ASP A 14 -15.05 -13.67 -7.00
C ASP A 14 -14.17 -13.85 -5.75
N ALA A 15 -13.93 -15.08 -5.30
CA ALA A 15 -12.96 -15.35 -4.23
C ALA A 15 -11.54 -14.89 -4.64
N ALA A 16 -11.12 -15.20 -5.87
CA ALA A 16 -9.83 -14.73 -6.39
C ALA A 16 -9.79 -13.20 -6.52
N ALA A 17 -10.90 -12.56 -6.88
CA ALA A 17 -11.01 -11.09 -6.93
C ALA A 17 -10.88 -10.46 -5.53
N VAL A 18 -11.48 -11.05 -4.49
CA VAL A 18 -11.29 -10.63 -3.09
C VAL A 18 -9.80 -10.65 -2.72
N GLU A 19 -9.11 -11.77 -3.01
CA GLU A 19 -7.67 -11.90 -2.72
C GLU A 19 -6.84 -10.86 -3.48
N ALA A 20 -7.14 -10.64 -4.77
CA ALA A 20 -6.45 -9.67 -5.61
C ALA A 20 -6.63 -8.23 -5.08
N ILE A 21 -7.86 -7.82 -4.75
CA ILE A 21 -8.14 -6.48 -4.21
C ILE A 21 -7.46 -6.30 -2.85
N THR A 22 -7.57 -7.28 -1.97
CA THR A 22 -6.97 -7.23 -0.62
C THR A 22 -5.44 -7.14 -0.70
N SER A 23 -4.83 -7.92 -1.60
CA SER A 23 -3.40 -7.87 -1.89
C SER A 23 -2.98 -6.49 -2.42
N HIS A 24 -3.72 -5.95 -3.39
CA HIS A 24 -3.43 -4.62 -3.93
C HIS A 24 -3.54 -3.51 -2.86
N ASN A 25 -4.57 -3.57 -2.02
CA ASN A 25 -4.76 -2.66 -0.89
C ASN A 25 -3.56 -2.68 0.08
N ALA A 26 -3.08 -3.87 0.42
CA ALA A 26 -1.91 -4.03 1.27
C ALA A 26 -0.63 -3.50 0.60
N GLN A 27 -0.48 -3.66 -0.71
CA GLN A 27 0.61 -3.05 -1.47
C GLN A 27 0.57 -1.52 -1.38
N LEU A 28 -0.60 -0.89 -1.58
CA LEU A 28 -0.74 0.56 -1.44
C LEU A 28 -0.39 1.03 -0.02
N ALA A 29 -0.85 0.32 1.01
CA ALA A 29 -0.56 0.64 2.41
C ALA A 29 0.95 0.56 2.72
N GLY A 30 1.62 -0.51 2.27
CA GLY A 30 3.06 -0.67 2.45
C GLY A 30 3.86 0.44 1.75
N GLN A 31 3.47 0.79 0.52
CA GLN A 31 4.11 1.88 -0.23
C GLN A 31 3.92 3.24 0.46
N LEU A 32 2.69 3.51 0.91
CA LEU A 32 2.34 4.74 1.63
C LEU A 32 3.15 4.89 2.91
N ALA A 33 3.31 3.80 3.69
CA ALA A 33 4.08 3.81 4.93
C ALA A 33 5.52 4.28 4.71
N VAL A 34 6.23 3.70 3.74
CA VAL A 34 7.63 4.06 3.44
C VAL A 34 7.77 5.50 2.98
N LEU A 35 6.85 5.98 2.13
CA LEU A 35 6.88 7.36 1.64
C LEU A 35 6.68 8.38 2.77
N ILE A 36 5.79 8.08 3.72
CA ILE A 36 5.53 8.96 4.86
C ILE A 36 6.69 8.91 5.86
N ASP A 37 7.24 7.72 6.12
CA ASP A 37 8.41 7.57 7.00
C ASP A 37 9.60 8.36 6.43
N ALA A 38 9.77 8.39 5.10
CA ALA A 38 10.78 9.22 4.44
C ALA A 38 10.56 10.73 4.69
N MET A 39 9.32 11.21 4.65
CA MET A 39 8.99 12.61 4.96
C MET A 39 9.30 12.96 6.42
N VAL A 40 8.88 12.12 7.36
CA VAL A 40 9.13 12.33 8.80
C VAL A 40 10.63 12.31 9.09
N SER A 41 11.33 11.32 8.56
CA SER A 41 12.78 11.19 8.75
C SER A 41 13.56 12.37 8.15
N ALA A 42 13.08 12.95 7.04
CA ALA A 42 13.68 14.15 6.47
C ALA A 42 13.58 15.35 7.41
N LEU A 43 12.46 15.52 8.13
CA LEU A 43 12.30 16.57 9.14
C LEU A 43 13.21 16.37 10.34
N GLU A 44 13.20 15.17 10.92
CA GLU A 44 13.96 14.86 12.13
C GLU A 44 15.46 15.09 11.94
N ARG A 45 15.95 14.87 10.72
CA ARG A 45 17.36 14.99 10.36
C ARG A 45 17.72 16.32 9.68
N GLY A 46 16.74 17.20 9.45
CA GLY A 46 16.96 18.44 8.69
C GLY A 46 17.44 18.20 7.25
N ALA A 47 17.05 17.08 6.65
CA ALA A 47 17.37 16.71 5.28
C ALA A 47 16.38 17.33 4.27
N ASP A 48 16.49 16.94 2.99
CA ASP A 48 15.61 17.43 1.92
C ASP A 48 14.18 16.88 2.04
N PHE A 49 13.35 17.58 2.82
CA PHE A 49 11.93 17.29 2.98
C PHE A 49 11.14 17.46 1.68
N GLU A 50 11.55 18.38 0.80
CA GLU A 50 10.80 18.70 -0.41
C GLU A 50 10.86 17.58 -1.44
N SER A 51 12.01 16.92 -1.55
CA SER A 51 12.16 15.71 -2.35
C SER A 51 11.27 14.56 -1.84
N ALA A 52 11.27 14.31 -0.53
CA ALA A 52 10.40 13.29 0.08
C ALA A 52 8.91 13.61 -0.12
N ARG A 53 8.53 14.87 0.09
CA ARG A 53 7.16 15.38 -0.12
C ARG A 53 6.72 15.21 -1.58
N SER A 54 7.56 15.58 -2.54
CA SER A 54 7.27 15.46 -3.97
C SER A 54 7.00 14.01 -4.36
N THR A 55 7.85 13.08 -3.91
CA THR A 55 7.69 11.65 -4.15
C THR A 55 6.39 11.11 -3.55
N ALA A 56 6.06 11.48 -2.30
CA ALA A 56 4.80 11.09 -1.67
C ALA A 56 3.59 11.63 -2.43
N LEU A 57 3.60 12.90 -2.84
CA LEU A 57 2.51 13.51 -3.60
C LEU A 57 2.31 12.88 -4.98
N ALA A 58 3.40 12.46 -5.64
CA ALA A 58 3.32 11.75 -6.91
C ALA A 58 2.57 10.42 -6.77
N PHE A 59 2.85 9.66 -5.72
CA PHE A 59 2.12 8.42 -5.41
C PHE A 59 0.64 8.70 -5.06
N LEU A 60 0.40 9.65 -4.16
CA LEU A 60 -0.94 10.00 -3.69
C LEU A 60 -1.85 10.45 -4.85
N ALA A 61 -1.35 11.34 -5.70
CA ALA A 61 -2.12 11.89 -6.82
C ALA A 61 -2.18 10.94 -8.03
N GLY A 62 -1.11 10.19 -8.29
CA GLY A 62 -1.00 9.31 -9.46
C GLY A 62 -1.63 7.94 -9.28
N GLN A 63 -1.77 7.46 -8.04
CA GLN A 63 -2.27 6.11 -7.76
C GLN A 63 -3.39 6.11 -6.73
N LEU A 64 -3.13 6.57 -5.51
CA LEU A 64 -4.06 6.38 -4.39
C LEU A 64 -5.42 7.05 -4.64
N LEU A 65 -5.43 8.34 -5.02
CA LEU A 65 -6.67 9.08 -5.27
C LEU A 65 -7.45 8.55 -6.50
N PRO A 66 -6.82 8.26 -7.65
CA PRO A 66 -7.51 7.61 -8.76
C PRO A 66 -8.16 6.27 -8.39
N ILE A 67 -7.46 5.42 -7.64
CA ILE A 67 -7.99 4.12 -7.18
C ILE A 67 -9.19 4.31 -6.27
N ALA A 68 -9.11 5.25 -5.31
CA ALA A 68 -10.22 5.59 -4.43
C ALA A 68 -11.47 6.02 -5.23
N ALA A 69 -11.30 6.89 -6.23
CA ALA A 69 -12.39 7.33 -7.10
C ALA A 69 -12.98 6.17 -7.93
N ALA A 70 -12.14 5.30 -8.49
CA ALA A 70 -12.60 4.14 -9.25
C ALA A 70 -13.39 3.14 -8.37
N LYS A 71 -12.98 2.97 -7.11
CA LYS A 71 -13.71 2.14 -6.14
C LYS A 71 -15.04 2.74 -5.74
N GLU A 72 -15.15 4.07 -5.61
CA GLU A 72 -16.44 4.73 -5.39
C GLU A 72 -17.42 4.43 -6.54
N ASP A 73 -16.94 4.55 -7.79
CA ASP A 73 -17.76 4.33 -8.98
C ASP A 73 -18.19 2.87 -9.15
N ARG A 74 -17.29 1.92 -8.89
CA ARG A 74 -17.51 0.50 -9.15
C ARG A 74 -17.88 -0.28 -7.89
N LEU A 75 -16.97 -0.40 -6.94
CA LEU A 75 -17.11 -1.28 -5.78
C LEU A 75 -18.20 -0.79 -4.81
N TYR A 76 -18.20 0.50 -4.49
CA TYR A 76 -19.15 1.03 -3.51
C TYR A 76 -20.54 1.14 -4.09
N SER A 77 -20.65 1.47 -5.39
CA SER A 77 -21.90 1.40 -6.14
C SER A 77 -22.50 -0.01 -6.08
N ALA A 78 -21.69 -1.05 -6.36
CA ALA A 78 -22.10 -2.45 -6.25
C ALA A 78 -22.55 -2.84 -4.83
N ALA A 79 -21.88 -2.35 -3.79
CA ALA A 79 -22.28 -2.62 -2.41
C ALA A 79 -23.65 -2.01 -2.01
N THR A 80 -24.14 -1.00 -2.75
CA THR A 80 -25.40 -0.30 -2.38
C THR A 80 -26.67 -1.12 -2.59
N HIS A 81 -26.59 -2.24 -3.31
CA HIS A 81 -27.69 -3.21 -3.46
C HIS A 81 -28.16 -3.75 -2.11
N THR A 82 -27.26 -3.80 -1.12
CA THR A 82 -27.59 -4.18 0.25
C THR A 82 -27.87 -2.94 1.10
N GLN A 83 -29.12 -2.76 1.53
CA GLN A 83 -29.53 -1.60 2.36
C GLN A 83 -28.74 -1.47 3.68
N ARG A 84 -28.18 -2.58 4.18
CA ARG A 84 -27.31 -2.60 5.38
C ARG A 84 -25.94 -1.94 5.17
N ALA A 85 -25.42 -1.93 3.93
CA ALA A 85 -24.10 -1.38 3.62
C ALA A 85 -24.11 0.14 3.49
N ARG A 86 -25.27 0.76 3.20
CA ARG A 86 -25.37 2.17 2.82
C ARG A 86 -24.72 3.14 3.82
N PRO A 87 -24.95 3.06 5.15
CA PRO A 87 -24.29 3.97 6.09
C PRO A 87 -22.76 3.83 6.10
N LEU A 88 -22.25 2.60 5.92
CA LEU A 88 -20.82 2.35 5.81
C LEU A 88 -20.26 2.95 4.51
N ILE A 89 -20.93 2.77 3.38
CA ILE A 89 -20.52 3.36 2.10
C ILE A 89 -20.48 4.89 2.17
N GLU A 90 -21.49 5.52 2.77
CA GLU A 90 -21.49 6.98 2.99
C GLU A 90 -20.29 7.43 3.85
N SER A 91 -19.95 6.67 4.90
CA SER A 91 -18.77 6.93 5.73
C SER A 91 -17.46 6.75 4.96
N MET A 92 -17.38 5.76 4.06
CA MET A 92 -16.18 5.48 3.27
C MET A 92 -15.91 6.55 2.21
N ILE A 93 -16.97 7.03 1.53
CA ILE A 93 -16.88 8.19 0.62
C ILE A 93 -16.46 9.45 1.41
N ALA A 94 -16.98 9.64 2.64
CA ALA A 94 -16.54 10.73 3.49
C ALA A 94 -15.05 10.59 3.88
N ALA A 95 -14.57 9.38 4.17
CA ALA A 95 -13.17 9.11 4.44
C ALA A 95 -12.27 9.46 3.23
N HIS A 96 -12.67 9.09 2.00
CA HIS A 96 -11.94 9.50 0.78
C HIS A 96 -11.85 11.02 0.62
N ARG A 97 -12.91 11.77 0.95
CA ARG A 97 -12.87 13.25 0.93
C ARG A 97 -11.91 13.82 1.97
N ILE A 98 -11.84 13.21 3.15
CA ILE A 98 -10.86 13.59 4.19
C ILE A 98 -9.44 13.28 3.71
N ILE A 99 -9.22 12.11 3.10
CA ILE A 99 -7.93 11.74 2.49
C ILE A 99 -7.54 12.79 1.45
N GLY A 100 -8.42 13.17 0.53
CA GLY A 100 -8.16 14.22 -0.46
C GLY A 100 -7.77 15.56 0.19
N SER A 101 -8.47 15.96 1.26
CA SER A 101 -8.16 17.18 2.01
C SER A 101 -6.80 17.12 2.71
N LEU A 102 -6.40 15.94 3.21
CA LEU A 102 -5.08 15.71 3.78
C LEU A 102 -3.99 15.75 2.71
N VAL A 103 -4.23 15.22 1.50
CA VAL A 103 -3.30 15.36 0.36
C VAL A 103 -3.07 16.83 0.01
N ASP A 104 -4.13 17.64 -0.02
CA ASP A 104 -4.01 19.09 -0.26
C ASP A 104 -3.22 19.79 0.86
N SER A 105 -3.42 19.37 2.11
CA SER A 105 -2.66 19.86 3.25
C SER A 105 -1.17 19.49 3.15
N ILE A 106 -0.85 18.26 2.78
CA ILE A 106 0.54 17.81 2.54
C ILE A 106 1.20 18.70 1.48
N ARG A 107 0.46 19.05 0.41
CA ARG A 107 0.97 19.87 -0.69
C ARG A 107 1.26 21.32 -0.27
N THR A 108 0.42 21.91 0.55
CA THR A 108 0.37 23.37 0.73
C THR A 108 0.89 23.86 2.08
N GLU A 109 0.83 23.04 3.12
CA GLU A 109 1.25 23.43 4.46
C GLU A 109 2.78 23.42 4.64
N PRO A 110 3.30 24.13 5.66
CA PRO A 110 4.71 24.06 6.03
C PRO A 110 5.14 22.64 6.45
N PRO A 111 6.45 22.32 6.36
CA PRO A 111 6.95 20.95 6.47
C PRO A 111 6.44 20.15 7.69
N VAL A 112 6.49 20.74 8.89
CA VAL A 112 6.02 20.08 10.13
C VAL A 112 4.53 19.71 10.06
N ARG A 113 3.70 20.61 9.53
CA ARG A 113 2.25 20.37 9.41
C ARG A 113 1.96 19.38 8.28
N ALA A 114 2.67 19.49 7.16
CA ALA A 114 2.56 18.55 6.06
C ALA A 114 2.89 17.11 6.49
N ALA A 115 3.94 16.89 7.29
CA ALA A 115 4.24 15.58 7.87
C ALA A 115 3.16 15.10 8.84
N GLY A 116 2.58 15.99 9.65
CA GLY A 116 1.43 15.67 10.49
C GLY A 116 0.20 15.22 9.67
N SER A 117 -0.11 15.93 8.58
CA SER A 117 -1.18 15.55 7.65
C SER A 117 -0.90 14.22 6.95
N ALA A 118 0.36 13.96 6.59
CA ALA A 118 0.78 12.68 6.02
C ALA A 118 0.54 11.54 7.01
N GLN A 119 0.98 11.68 8.26
CA GLN A 119 0.75 10.66 9.29
C GLN A 119 -0.75 10.43 9.56
N ALA A 120 -1.55 11.50 9.61
CA ALA A 120 -3.00 11.38 9.74
C ALA A 120 -3.63 10.63 8.56
N LEU A 121 -3.14 10.87 7.34
CA LEU A 121 -3.59 10.17 6.13
C LEU A 121 -3.29 8.68 6.22
N ARG A 122 -2.08 8.29 6.63
CA ARG A 122 -1.70 6.87 6.83
C ARG A 122 -2.67 6.17 7.77
N VAL A 123 -2.87 6.73 8.97
CA VAL A 123 -3.74 6.13 9.99
C VAL A 123 -5.19 6.01 9.50
N LEU A 124 -5.70 7.05 8.83
CA LEU A 124 -7.04 7.01 8.26
C LEU A 124 -7.15 5.97 7.13
N PHE A 125 -6.15 5.87 6.28
CA PHE A 125 -6.13 4.90 5.18
C PHE A 125 -6.09 3.47 5.70
N ASP A 126 -5.26 3.17 6.71
CA ASP A 126 -5.21 1.84 7.33
C ASP A 126 -6.57 1.46 7.95
N ALA A 127 -7.21 2.38 8.67
CA ALA A 127 -8.55 2.16 9.22
C ALA A 127 -9.62 1.97 8.12
N HIS A 128 -9.52 2.75 7.05
CA HIS A 128 -10.38 2.63 5.88
C HIS A 128 -10.23 1.26 5.19
N LEU A 129 -9.00 0.74 5.06
CA LEU A 129 -8.77 -0.57 4.46
C LEU A 129 -9.37 -1.72 5.26
N VAL A 130 -9.42 -1.62 6.60
CA VAL A 130 -10.13 -2.60 7.44
C VAL A 130 -11.60 -2.65 7.06
N ASP A 131 -12.25 -1.48 6.95
CA ASP A 131 -13.65 -1.39 6.59
C ASP A 131 -13.92 -1.90 5.18
N GLU A 132 -13.05 -1.59 4.22
CA GLU A 132 -13.18 -2.09 2.85
C GLU A 132 -13.00 -3.61 2.79
N ASN A 133 -11.91 -4.13 3.35
CA ASN A 133 -11.53 -5.53 3.21
C ASN A 133 -12.44 -6.47 4.04
N GLU A 134 -12.79 -6.07 5.26
CA GLU A 134 -13.50 -6.96 6.20
C GLU A 134 -15.01 -6.77 6.18
N ARG A 135 -15.52 -5.68 5.59
CA ARG A 135 -16.96 -5.38 5.60
C ARG A 135 -17.55 -5.16 4.22
N ILE A 136 -16.90 -4.39 3.34
CA ILE A 136 -17.44 -4.12 2.01
C ILE A 136 -17.21 -5.29 1.06
N LEU A 137 -15.97 -5.79 0.94
CA LEU A 137 -15.64 -6.88 0.03
C LEU A 137 -16.49 -8.13 0.28
N PRO A 138 -16.72 -8.60 1.52
CA PRO A 138 -17.57 -9.76 1.76
C PRO A 138 -19.02 -9.54 1.35
N ILE A 139 -19.55 -8.32 1.47
CA ILE A 139 -20.93 -8.00 1.05
C ILE A 139 -21.05 -8.15 -0.47
N VAL A 140 -20.12 -7.58 -1.23
CA VAL A 140 -20.15 -7.64 -2.70
C VAL A 140 -19.85 -9.06 -3.19
N ALA A 141 -18.88 -9.74 -2.59
CA ALA A 141 -18.51 -11.10 -2.97
C ALA A 141 -19.62 -12.13 -2.70
N ALA A 142 -20.45 -11.92 -1.67
CA ALA A 142 -21.53 -12.85 -1.32
C ALA A 142 -22.82 -12.62 -2.12
N ASP A 143 -22.93 -11.52 -2.87
CA ASP A 143 -24.12 -11.19 -3.66
C ASP A 143 -24.14 -12.04 -4.94
N PRO A 144 -25.17 -12.89 -5.17
CA PRO A 144 -25.24 -13.72 -6.37
C PRO A 144 -25.58 -12.92 -7.64
N ASP A 145 -26.10 -11.70 -7.51
CA ASP A 145 -26.50 -10.86 -8.64
C ASP A 145 -25.36 -9.93 -9.11
N ILE A 146 -24.21 -9.95 -8.43
CA ILE A 146 -23.05 -9.11 -8.71
C ILE A 146 -21.81 -9.98 -8.88
N SER A 147 -21.05 -9.75 -9.96
CA SER A 147 -19.71 -10.31 -10.10
C SER A 147 -18.67 -9.33 -9.58
N LEU A 148 -17.99 -9.70 -8.48
CA LEU A 148 -16.87 -8.92 -7.97
C LEU A 148 -15.67 -8.94 -8.93
N MET A 149 -15.50 -10.03 -9.68
CA MET A 149 -14.50 -10.11 -10.74
C MET A 149 -14.72 -9.02 -11.81
N GLU A 150 -15.94 -8.87 -12.33
CA GLU A 150 -16.26 -7.81 -13.31
C GLU A 150 -16.12 -6.40 -12.70
N VAL A 151 -16.47 -6.23 -11.42
CA VAL A 151 -16.25 -4.98 -10.68
C VAL A 151 -14.75 -4.65 -10.61
N ALA A 152 -13.90 -5.64 -10.32
CA ALA A 152 -12.45 -5.46 -10.25
C ALA A 152 -11.85 -5.14 -11.62
N GLU A 153 -12.31 -5.79 -12.70
CA GLU A 153 -11.92 -5.46 -14.06
C GLU A 153 -12.31 -4.02 -14.42
N GLY A 154 -13.54 -3.62 -14.09
CA GLY A 154 -14.02 -2.25 -14.32
C GLY A 154 -13.22 -1.17 -13.56
N ILE A 155 -12.68 -1.49 -12.38
CA ILE A 155 -11.73 -0.60 -11.67
C ILE A 155 -10.44 -0.45 -12.48
N ASN A 156 -9.86 -1.56 -12.94
CA ASN A 156 -8.62 -1.54 -13.72
C ASN A 156 -8.78 -0.79 -15.05
N GLU A 157 -9.92 -0.95 -15.72
CA GLU A 157 -10.25 -0.20 -16.95
C GLU A 157 -10.30 1.31 -16.71
N LEU A 158 -10.96 1.76 -15.63
CA LEU A 158 -11.03 3.18 -15.27
C LEU A 158 -9.66 3.77 -14.97
N LEU A 159 -8.76 2.97 -14.41
CA LEU A 159 -7.37 3.35 -14.14
C LEU A 159 -6.49 3.31 -15.39
N GLY A 160 -7.02 2.85 -16.53
CA GLY A 160 -6.25 2.67 -17.76
C GLY A 160 -5.17 1.59 -17.62
N TYR A 161 -5.36 0.63 -16.72
CA TYR A 161 -4.40 -0.44 -16.48
C TYR A 161 -4.44 -1.43 -17.65
N VAL A 162 -3.63 -1.17 -18.67
CA VAL A 162 -3.25 -2.21 -19.64
C VAL A 162 -2.37 -3.21 -18.88
N PRO A 163 -2.53 -4.54 -19.03
CA PRO A 163 -1.57 -5.49 -18.51
C PRO A 163 -0.20 -5.16 -19.12
N SER A 164 0.66 -4.48 -18.36
CA SER A 164 1.92 -3.98 -18.90
C SER A 164 2.88 -5.15 -19.02
N ALA A 165 2.95 -5.70 -20.22
CA ALA A 165 4.16 -6.35 -20.70
C ALA A 165 5.20 -5.25 -20.93
N ASN A 166 6.30 -5.34 -20.17
CA ASN A 166 7.54 -4.57 -20.27
C ASN A 166 7.50 -3.14 -19.71
N GLY A 167 8.46 -2.92 -18.80
CA GLY A 167 8.70 -1.64 -18.14
C GLY A 167 9.55 -0.71 -19.00
N ASP A 168 9.25 0.57 -18.90
CA ASP A 168 10.10 1.63 -19.43
C ASP A 168 10.89 2.30 -18.30
N GLU A 169 12.20 2.30 -18.52
CA GLU A 169 13.23 2.90 -17.69
C GLU A 169 13.14 4.43 -17.72
N HIS A 170 13.09 5.06 -16.55
CA HIS A 170 13.56 6.44 -16.37
C HIS A 170 14.75 6.43 -15.42
N SER A 171 15.93 6.53 -16.02
CA SER A 171 17.22 6.71 -15.35
C SER A 171 17.32 8.14 -14.82
N HIS A 172 17.15 8.29 -13.51
CA HIS A 172 17.71 9.42 -12.78
C HIS A 172 18.87 8.92 -11.93
N ASN A 173 20.08 9.18 -12.43
CA ASN A 173 21.32 8.94 -11.72
C ASN A 173 21.55 10.07 -10.70
N CYS A 174 21.43 9.76 -9.41
CA CYS A 174 21.89 10.64 -8.34
C CYS A 174 22.97 9.94 -7.51
N SER A 175 24.15 10.52 -7.59
CA SER A 175 25.36 10.19 -6.85
C SER A 175 25.33 10.83 -5.46
N CYS A 176 26.04 10.19 -4.52
CA CYS A 176 26.65 10.70 -3.28
C CYS A 176 25.92 10.42 -1.95
N GLY A 177 26.63 9.70 -1.07
CA GLY A 177 26.66 9.97 0.36
C GLY A 177 26.19 8.82 1.23
N GLU A 178 27.13 7.96 1.65
CA GLU A 178 26.98 7.14 2.85
C GLU A 178 26.57 8.06 4.00
N ASN A 179 25.30 7.96 4.38
CA ASN A 179 24.80 8.51 5.61
C ASN A 179 24.50 7.29 6.49
N ASP A 180 24.88 7.36 7.76
CA ASP A 180 24.31 6.53 8.82
C ASP A 180 22.81 6.87 8.94
N VAL A 181 22.05 6.40 7.96
CA VAL A 181 20.59 6.49 7.88
C VAL A 181 20.07 5.24 8.56
N ASP A 182 19.27 5.40 9.61
CA ASP A 182 18.31 4.35 9.95
C ASP A 182 17.29 4.32 8.81
N ASP A 183 17.39 3.27 7.99
CA ASP A 183 16.44 2.99 6.92
C ASP A 183 15.02 2.85 7.50
N PRO A 184 13.97 3.13 6.70
CA PRO A 184 12.60 2.83 7.08
C PRO A 184 12.49 1.38 7.57
N VAL A 185 11.75 1.16 8.67
CA VAL A 185 11.58 -0.16 9.26
C VAL A 185 10.16 -0.64 9.02
N LEU A 186 10.02 -1.77 8.33
CA LEU A 186 8.75 -2.48 8.17
C LEU A 186 8.76 -3.74 9.06
N ASP A 187 7.98 -3.70 10.14
CA ASP A 187 7.74 -4.88 10.97
C ASP A 187 6.51 -5.67 10.49
N VAL A 188 6.76 -6.79 9.83
CA VAL A 188 5.69 -7.61 9.25
C VAL A 188 5.11 -8.64 10.23
N ARG A 189 5.57 -8.66 11.48
CA ARG A 189 5.00 -9.51 12.53
C ARG A 189 3.59 -9.06 12.90
N GLU A 190 3.32 -7.76 12.78
CA GLU A 190 2.01 -7.15 13.02
C GLU A 190 1.08 -7.25 11.81
N VAL A 191 1.63 -7.59 10.63
CA VAL A 191 0.88 -7.72 9.37
C VAL A 191 0.32 -9.15 9.23
N PRO A 192 -0.99 -9.31 8.98
CA PRO A 192 -1.61 -10.60 8.71
C PRO A 192 -0.90 -11.37 7.60
N HIS A 193 -0.75 -12.68 7.76
CA HIS A 193 0.05 -13.50 6.86
C HIS A 193 -0.42 -13.43 5.40
N SER A 194 -1.74 -13.41 5.16
CA SER A 194 -2.36 -13.39 3.83
C SER A 194 -1.98 -12.16 2.99
N ILE A 195 -1.71 -11.03 3.62
CA ILE A 195 -1.39 -9.76 2.93
C ILE A 195 0.06 -9.31 3.11
N ARG A 196 0.86 -10.11 3.82
CA ARG A 196 2.22 -9.77 4.21
C ARG A 196 3.14 -9.53 3.02
N HIS A 197 3.12 -10.43 2.04
CA HIS A 197 3.98 -10.32 0.85
C HIS A 197 3.66 -9.04 0.07
N ALA A 198 2.37 -8.77 -0.15
CA ALA A 198 1.92 -7.58 -0.86
C ALA A 198 2.35 -6.29 -0.15
N THR A 199 2.23 -6.26 1.18
CA THR A 199 2.72 -5.14 2.01
C THR A 199 4.21 -4.90 1.80
N VAL A 200 5.02 -5.96 1.83
CA VAL A 200 6.48 -5.86 1.62
C VAL A 200 6.81 -5.42 0.19
N PHE A 201 6.10 -5.93 -0.82
CA PHE A 201 6.31 -5.48 -2.20
C PHE A 201 6.03 -4.00 -2.37
N GLY A 202 4.91 -3.50 -1.83
CA GLY A 202 4.59 -2.09 -1.88
C GLY A 202 5.62 -1.21 -1.17
N ALA A 203 6.03 -1.63 0.02
CA ALA A 203 7.07 -0.93 0.78
C ALA A 203 8.40 -0.90 0.01
N PHE A 204 8.82 -2.02 -0.59
CA PHE A 204 10.06 -2.06 -1.36
C PHE A 204 9.98 -1.27 -2.68
N ASP A 205 8.82 -1.24 -3.34
CA ASP A 205 8.61 -0.45 -4.57
C ASP A 205 8.77 1.06 -4.31
N ALA A 206 8.47 1.54 -3.10
CA ALA A 206 8.72 2.92 -2.65
C ALA A 206 10.19 3.25 -2.39
N VAL A 207 11.06 2.25 -2.21
CA VAL A 207 12.48 2.48 -1.93
C VAL A 207 13.13 3.05 -3.20
N PRO A 208 13.79 4.23 -3.15
CA PRO A 208 14.49 4.77 -4.31
C PRO A 208 15.72 3.91 -4.67
N PRO A 209 16.21 3.96 -5.91
CA PRO A 209 17.50 3.35 -6.26
C PRO A 209 18.61 3.86 -5.34
N GLY A 210 19.45 2.94 -4.85
CA GLY A 210 20.47 3.19 -3.82
C GLY A 210 19.93 3.28 -2.38
N GLY A 211 18.62 3.33 -2.19
CA GLY A 211 17.98 3.32 -0.88
C GLY A 211 17.80 1.91 -0.31
N ALA A 212 17.37 1.85 0.95
CA ALA A 212 17.13 0.60 1.64
C ALA A 212 15.89 0.64 2.54
N LEU A 213 15.39 -0.55 2.86
CA LEU A 213 14.27 -0.83 3.77
C LEU A 213 14.71 -1.93 4.73
N VAL A 214 14.53 -1.72 6.03
CA VAL A 214 14.75 -2.78 7.02
C VAL A 214 13.45 -3.55 7.25
N LEU A 215 13.47 -4.84 6.91
CA LEU A 215 12.39 -5.78 7.13
C LEU A 215 12.60 -6.53 8.46
N VAL A 216 11.61 -6.49 9.35
CA VAL A 216 11.56 -7.33 10.56
C VAL A 216 10.51 -8.42 10.38
N ALA A 217 10.94 -9.68 10.37
CA ALA A 217 10.11 -10.85 10.11
C ALA A 217 10.16 -11.88 11.26
N PRO A 218 9.10 -12.70 11.43
CA PRO A 218 9.06 -13.73 12.47
C PRO A 218 9.94 -14.96 12.17
N HIS A 219 10.41 -15.12 10.92
CA HIS A 219 11.28 -16.19 10.45
C HIS A 219 12.07 -15.71 9.23
N ASP A 220 13.06 -16.50 8.78
CA ASP A 220 13.85 -16.22 7.57
C ASP A 220 12.96 -16.23 6.32
N PRO A 221 12.72 -15.08 5.66
CA PRO A 221 11.69 -14.96 4.62
C PRO A 221 12.20 -15.35 3.22
N VAL A 222 12.97 -16.43 3.10
CA VAL A 222 13.63 -16.85 1.84
C VAL A 222 12.71 -16.83 0.60
N PRO A 223 11.47 -17.39 0.65
CA PRO A 223 10.59 -17.35 -0.52
C PRO A 223 10.20 -15.93 -0.96
N LEU A 224 9.95 -15.04 0.01
CA LEU A 224 9.65 -13.64 -0.23
C LEU A 224 10.85 -12.91 -0.85
N LEU A 225 12.07 -13.19 -0.38
CA LEU A 225 13.29 -12.61 -0.92
C LEU A 225 13.50 -12.97 -2.39
N HIS A 226 13.23 -14.22 -2.78
CA HIS A 226 13.29 -14.63 -4.19
C HIS A 226 12.26 -13.87 -5.03
N GLN A 227 11.00 -13.79 -4.57
CA GLN A 227 9.95 -13.05 -5.28
C GLN A 227 10.28 -11.55 -5.43
N LEU A 228 10.83 -10.93 -4.37
CA LEU A 228 11.32 -9.54 -4.42
C LEU A 228 12.44 -9.37 -5.45
N ASN A 229 13.41 -10.29 -5.47
CA ASN A 229 14.52 -10.22 -6.41
C ASN A 229 14.05 -10.33 -7.87
N ASP A 230 13.12 -11.26 -8.14
CA ASP A 230 12.54 -11.43 -9.47
C ASP A 230 11.77 -10.16 -9.89
N ARG A 231 10.92 -9.62 -9.00
CA ARG A 231 10.18 -8.37 -9.22
C ARG A 231 11.11 -7.18 -9.46
N ALA A 232 12.24 -7.12 -8.74
CA ALA A 232 13.25 -6.08 -8.88
C ALA A 232 14.18 -6.28 -10.09
N SER A 233 13.98 -7.33 -10.88
CA SER A 233 14.85 -7.71 -12.01
C SER A 233 16.30 -7.93 -11.59
N GLY A 234 16.52 -8.57 -10.45
CA GLY A 234 17.86 -8.84 -9.90
C GLY A 234 18.52 -7.66 -9.18
N ARG A 235 17.81 -6.54 -8.99
CA ARG A 235 18.32 -5.33 -8.31
C ARG A 235 18.08 -5.32 -6.81
N LEU A 236 17.92 -6.50 -6.20
CA LEU A 236 17.81 -6.62 -4.75
C LEU A 236 19.17 -7.05 -4.17
N GLU A 237 19.64 -6.29 -3.19
CA GLU A 237 20.70 -6.74 -2.28
C GLU A 237 20.10 -6.96 -0.88
N VAL A 238 20.48 -8.07 -0.23
CA VAL A 238 19.97 -8.45 1.09
C VAL A 238 21.14 -8.54 2.06
N GLN A 239 21.07 -7.78 3.14
CA GLN A 239 22.01 -7.83 4.26
C GLN A 239 21.27 -8.28 5.53
N TYR A 240 21.77 -9.31 6.20
CA TYR A 240 21.17 -9.80 7.43
C TYR A 240 21.77 -9.04 8.62
N GLU A 241 20.95 -8.27 9.31
CA GLU A 241 21.35 -7.55 10.54
C GLU A 241 21.17 -8.43 11.78
N GLN A 242 20.10 -9.24 11.80
CA GLN A 242 19.84 -10.21 12.86
C GLN A 242 19.27 -11.51 12.29
N ARG A 243 19.78 -12.64 12.77
CA ARG A 243 19.35 -13.99 12.38
C ARG A 243 18.75 -14.76 13.58
N GLY A 244 17.50 -14.45 13.94
CA GLY A 244 16.70 -15.22 14.90
C GLY A 244 17.32 -15.49 16.28
N PRO A 245 16.65 -16.29 17.13
CA PRO A 245 15.30 -16.85 16.95
C PRO A 245 14.15 -15.87 17.27
N GLU A 246 14.40 -14.75 17.96
CA GLU A 246 13.33 -13.83 18.40
C GLU A 246 12.77 -12.97 17.27
N ALA A 247 13.65 -12.56 16.34
CA ALA A 247 13.28 -11.83 15.13
C ALA A 247 14.35 -11.99 14.05
N TRP A 248 13.94 -11.89 12.80
CA TRP A 248 14.83 -11.78 11.65
C TRP A 248 14.79 -10.35 11.16
N ARG A 249 15.95 -9.68 11.15
CA ARG A 249 16.08 -8.30 10.69
C ARG A 249 16.99 -8.28 9.47
N LEU A 250 16.46 -7.81 8.36
CA LEU A 250 17.14 -7.78 7.07
C LEU A 250 17.08 -6.37 6.48
N ARG A 251 18.22 -5.83 6.08
CA ARG A 251 18.32 -4.61 5.28
C ARG A 251 18.23 -4.97 3.80
N LEU A 252 17.17 -4.52 3.14
CA LEU A 252 16.87 -4.75 1.74
C LEU A 252 17.24 -3.50 0.94
N ILE A 253 18.25 -3.60 0.08
CA ILE A 253 18.78 -2.47 -0.70
C ILE A 253 18.31 -2.62 -2.15
N ARG A 254 17.81 -1.52 -2.73
CA ARG A 254 17.45 -1.45 -4.16
C ARG A 254 18.64 -0.91 -4.95
N ARG A 255 19.25 -1.73 -5.80
CA ARG A 255 20.38 -1.33 -6.65
C ARG A 255 19.96 -0.57 -7.91
#